data_AF-A0A940BC54-F1
#
_entry.id   AF-A0A940BC54-F1
#
_cell.length_a   1.000
_cell.length_b   1.000
_cell.length_c   1.000
_cell.angle_alpha   90.00
_cell.angle_beta   90.00
_cell.angle_gamma   90.00
#
_symmetry.space_group_name_H-M   'P 1'
#
loop_
_entity.id
_entity.type
_entity.pdbx_description
1 polymer ?
#
loop_
_entity_poly.entity_id
_entity_poly.type
_entity_poly.pdbx_seq_one_letter_code
_entity_poly.pdbx_strand_id
1 'polypeptide(L)' 'MSEEEVNELRSKICYGLALSDWKMLKEKSSRNEKIVTRHEGKIAILSAKYLYRELYGNSKEFIPIESNLHFMPK' A
#
# COMPACT_ATOMS: atom_id res chain seq x y z
N MET A 1 6.57 20.89 -19.71
CA MET A 1 5.89 19.63 -19.36
C MET A 1 4.41 19.86 -19.45
N SER A 2 3.72 19.00 -20.19
CA SER A 2 2.25 19.02 -20.27
C SER A 2 1.63 18.48 -18.98
N GLU A 3 0.36 18.77 -18.78
CA GLU A 3 -0.41 18.22 -17.66
C GLU A 3 -0.52 16.68 -17.73
N GLU A 4 -0.56 16.13 -18.95
CA GLU A 4 -0.54 14.68 -19.20
C GLU A 4 0.78 14.04 -18.74
N GLU A 5 1.92 14.65 -19.09
CA GLU A 5 3.24 14.16 -18.65
C GLU A 5 3.37 14.18 -17.11
N VAL A 6 2.84 15.23 -16.47
CA VAL A 6 2.81 15.34 -15.00
C VAL A 6 1.95 14.24 -14.38
N ASN A 7 0.77 13.98 -14.94
CA ASN A 7 -0.15 12.97 -14.43
C ASN A 7 0.39 11.55 -14.64
N GLU A 8 1.07 11.28 -15.76
CA GLU A 8 1.72 10.01 -16.02
C GLU A 8 2.87 9.76 -15.03
N LEU A 9 3.74 10.76 -14.82
CA LEU A 9 4.84 10.67 -13.84
C LEU A 9 4.32 10.43 -12.43
N ARG A 10 3.26 11.16 -12.02
CA ARG A 10 2.61 10.97 -10.71
C ARG A 10 2.08 9.55 -10.56
N SER A 11 1.43 9.02 -11.58
CA SER A 11 0.87 7.67 -11.56
C SER A 11 1.96 6.61 -11.38
N LYS A 12 3.09 6.76 -12.09
CA LYS A 12 4.26 5.87 -11.95
C LYS A 12 4.88 5.93 -10.55
N ILE A 13 4.99 7.12 -9.97
CA ILE A 13 5.50 7.30 -8.60
C ILE A 13 4.57 6.63 -7.58
N CYS A 14 3.27 6.90 -7.66
CA CYS A 14 2.28 6.29 -6.76
C CYS A 14 2.30 4.77 -6.85
N TYR A 15 2.39 4.23 -8.06
CA TYR A 15 2.52 2.80 -8.29
C TYR A 15 3.78 2.22 -7.62
N GLY A 16 4.94 2.88 -7.81
CA GLY A 16 6.20 2.46 -7.20
C GLY A 16 6.15 2.42 -5.66
N LEU A 17 5.54 3.44 -5.05
CA LEU A 17 5.35 3.51 -3.59
C LEU A 17 4.46 2.36 -3.10
N ALA A 18 3.28 2.19 -3.71
CA ALA A 18 2.35 1.13 -3.34
C ALA A 18 2.94 -0.28 -3.52
N LEU A 19 3.73 -0.49 -4.58
CA LEU A 19 4.45 -1.75 -4.81
C LEU A 19 5.50 -2.01 -3.72
N SER A 20 6.24 -0.98 -3.31
CA SER A 20 7.23 -1.08 -2.23
C SER A 20 6.55 -1.47 -0.90
N ASP A 21 5.46 -0.79 -0.56
CA ASP A 21 4.69 -1.04 0.65
C ASP A 21 4.11 -2.46 0.68
N TRP A 22 3.56 -2.92 -0.45
CA TRP A 22 3.08 -4.29 -0.59
C TRP A 22 4.19 -5.33 -0.39
N LYS A 23 5.36 -5.14 -1.02
CA LYS A 23 6.51 -6.04 -0.86
C LYS A 23 6.98 -6.09 0.60
N MET A 24 7.15 -4.93 1.23
CA MET A 24 7.53 -4.84 2.64
C MET A 24 6.52 -5.59 3.52
N LEU A 25 5.23 -5.32 3.33
CA LEU A 25 4.18 -5.93 4.14
C LEU A 25 4.12 -7.45 3.92
N LYS A 26 4.28 -7.93 2.67
CA LYS A 26 4.35 -9.35 2.33
C LYS A 26 5.48 -10.07 3.05
N GLU A 27 6.68 -9.49 3.05
CA GLU A 27 7.83 -10.06 3.77
C GLU A 27 7.61 -10.09 5.29
N LYS A 28 7.17 -8.97 5.85
CA LYS A 28 6.85 -8.86 7.29
C LYS A 28 5.73 -9.82 7.69
N SER A 29 4.75 -10.05 6.82
CA SER A 29 3.64 -10.99 7.04
C SER A 29 4.13 -12.44 7.12
N SER A 30 5.10 -12.80 6.28
CA SER A 30 5.73 -14.13 6.26
C SER A 30 6.46 -14.42 7.57
N ARG A 31 7.03 -13.37 8.20
CA ARG A 31 7.70 -13.43 9.49
C ARG A 31 6.77 -13.15 10.69
N ASN A 32 5.48 -12.90 10.42
CA ASN A 32 4.46 -12.50 11.40
C ASN A 32 4.91 -11.35 12.32
N GLU A 33 5.63 -10.38 11.77
CA GLU A 33 6.10 -9.20 12.50
C GLU A 33 4.94 -8.34 12.99
N LYS A 34 5.20 -7.50 14.00
CA LYS A 34 4.28 -6.45 14.45
C LYS A 34 4.57 -5.16 13.70
N ILE A 35 3.52 -4.47 13.28
CA ILE A 35 3.59 -3.18 12.59
C ILE A 35 2.78 -2.17 13.37
N VAL A 36 3.39 -1.01 13.61
CA VAL A 36 2.70 0.19 14.10
C VAL A 36 2.04 0.85 12.90
N THR A 37 0.73 0.97 12.92
CA THR A 37 -0.04 1.60 11.83
C THR A 37 -1.22 2.38 12.39
N ARG A 38 -1.88 3.16 11.52
CA ARG A 38 -3.18 3.75 11.82
C ARG A 38 -4.27 2.79 11.35
N HIS A 39 -5.15 2.37 12.26
CA HIS A 39 -6.30 1.51 11.97
C HIS A 39 -7.54 2.15 12.62
N GLU A 40 -8.61 2.33 11.85
CA GLU A 40 -9.83 3.02 12.29
C GLU A 40 -9.56 4.40 12.94
N GLY A 41 -8.60 5.15 12.38
CA GLY A 41 -8.25 6.49 12.85
C GLY A 41 -7.36 6.52 14.12
N LYS A 42 -7.04 5.37 14.74
CA LYS A 42 -6.18 5.29 15.93
C LYS A 42 -4.85 4.61 15.61
N ILE A 43 -3.82 4.93 16.37
CA ILE A 43 -2.53 4.21 16.29
C ILE A 43 -2.70 2.85 16.97
N ALA A 44 -2.35 1.79 16.26
CA ALA A 44 -2.45 0.41 16.74
C ALA A 44 -1.21 -0.39 16.35
N ILE A 45 -0.91 -1.43 17.14
CA ILE A 45 0.13 -2.42 16.84
C ILE A 45 -0.56 -3.69 16.37
N LEU A 46 -0.50 -3.97 15.07
CA LEU A 46 -1.17 -5.10 14.45
C LEU A 46 -0.14 -6.09 13.90
N SER A 47 -0.54 -7.34 13.66
CA SER A 47 0.35 -8.27 12.95
C SER A 47 0.37 -7.93 11.46
N ALA A 48 1.55 -7.99 10.86
CA ALA A 48 1.73 -7.83 9.43
C ALA A 48 0.88 -8.84 8.64
N LYS A 49 0.69 -10.05 9.19
CA LYS A 49 -0.17 -11.08 8.61
C LYS A 49 -1.65 -10.68 8.58
N TYR A 50 -2.16 -10.06 9.66
CA TYR A 50 -3.51 -9.54 9.71
C TYR A 50 -3.68 -8.41 8.67
N LEU A 51 -2.79 -7.41 8.70
CA LEU A 51 -2.84 -6.28 7.80
C LEU A 51 -2.72 -6.68 6.33
N TYR A 52 -1.82 -7.62 6.00
CA TYR A 52 -1.66 -8.12 4.64
C TYR A 52 -2.92 -8.79 4.12
N ARG A 53 -3.57 -9.61 4.96
CA ARG A 53 -4.83 -10.27 4.61
C ARG A 53 -6.00 -9.29 4.49
N GLU A 54 -6.04 -8.27 5.34
CA GLU A 54 -7.09 -7.23 5.29
C GLU A 54 -7.00 -6.42 4.00
N LEU A 55 -5.79 -5.96 3.64
CA LEU A 55 -5.58 -5.11 2.46
C LEU A 55 -5.56 -5.88 1.15
N TYR A 56 -4.93 -7.06 1.12
CA TYR A 56 -4.63 -7.79 -0.13
C TYR A 56 -5.24 -9.19 -0.19
N GLY A 57 -5.97 -9.62 0.84
CA GLY A 57 -6.59 -10.95 0.90
C GLY A 57 -5.56 -12.08 0.81
N ASN A 58 -5.89 -13.10 0.02
CA ASN A 58 -4.98 -14.20 -0.34
C ASN A 58 -4.24 -13.94 -1.66
N SER A 59 -4.27 -12.70 -2.16
CA SER A 59 -3.69 -12.40 -3.46
C SER A 59 -2.17 -12.53 -3.41
N LYS A 60 -1.63 -13.36 -4.30
CA LYS A 60 -0.19 -13.58 -4.45
C LYS A 60 0.47 -12.48 -5.28
N GLU A 61 -0.34 -11.75 -6.03
CA GLU A 61 0.05 -10.69 -6.95
C GLU A 61 -0.29 -9.32 -6.36
N PHE A 62 0.53 -8.34 -6.69
CA PHE A 62 0.24 -6.95 -6.38
C PHE A 62 -0.86 -6.46 -7.30
N ILE A 63 -2.05 -6.27 -6.74
CA ILE A 63 -3.15 -5.61 -7.42
C ILE A 63 -3.19 -4.19 -6.84
N PRO A 64 -2.84 -3.15 -7.61
CA PRO A 64 -2.99 -1.78 -7.14
C PRO A 64 -4.48 -1.55 -6.86
N ILE A 65 -4.82 -1.42 -5.58
CA ILE A 65 -6.17 -1.07 -5.16
C ILE A 65 -6.38 0.39 -5.58
N GLU A 66 -7.50 0.73 -6.22
CA GLU A 66 -7.81 2.11 -6.64
C GLU A 66 -7.72 3.11 -5.48
N SER A 67 -7.92 2.67 -4.23
CA SER A 67 -7.69 3.44 -3.00
C SER A 67 -6.24 3.90 -2.78
N ASN A 68 -5.24 3.24 -3.38
CA ASN A 68 -3.84 3.67 -3.34
C ASN A 68 -3.51 4.72 -4.42
N LEU A 69 -4.40 4.91 -5.40
CA LEU A 69 -4.36 6.04 -6.33
C LEU A 69 -5.05 7.28 -5.75
N HIS A 70 -5.74 7.17 -4.61
CA HIS A 70 -6.43 8.28 -3.94
C HIS A 70 -5.54 9.21 -3.11
N PHE A 71 -4.21 9.05 -3.14
CA PHE A 71 -3.26 10.09 -2.67
C PHE A 71 -3.19 11.29 -3.65
N MET A 72 -4.29 11.60 -4.32
CA MET A 72 -4.48 12.84 -5.05
C MET A 72 -5.21 13.83 -4.14
N PRO A 73 -4.52 14.85 -3.57
CA PRO A 73 -5.24 16.07 -3.24
C PRO A 73 -5.86 16.62 -4.53
N LYS A 74 -7.16 16.94 -4.48
CA LYS A 74 -7.85 17.71 -5.53
C LYS A 74 -7.24 19.09 -5.65
#